data_AF-A0A1H9NR26-F1
#
_entry.id   AF-A0A1H9NR26-F1
#
_cell.length_a   1.000
_cell.length_b   1.000
_cell.length_c   1.000
_cell.angle_alpha   90.00
_cell.angle_beta   90.00
_cell.angle_gamma   90.00
#
_symmetry.space_group_name_H-M   'P 1'
#
loop_
_entity.id
_entity.type
_entity.pdbx_description
1 polymer ?
#
loop_
_entity_poly.entity_id
_entity_poly.type
_entity_poly.pdbx_seq_one_letter_code
_entity_poly.pdbx_strand_id
1 'polypeptide(L)'
;MKDEDIYEKANKKVKAKKGFFYHLLAYVLTIGMLYVIMQYENNGEILPVLIVGLSWGIGLAAHYLTAFGTENLEIFGISANWEEEELEKELEKLRRKRELKEEIRAEKELLEEPEGLALKDIVKKPLERDDYV
;
A
#
# COMPACT_ATOMS: atom_id res chain seq x y z
N MET A 1 -5.64 -21.37 -16.39
CA MET A 1 -6.46 -20.14 -16.45
C MET A 1 -7.22 -20.20 -17.77
N LYS A 2 -8.55 -20.12 -17.76
CA LYS A 2 -9.39 -20.30 -18.97
C LYS A 2 -9.32 -19.06 -19.84
N ASP A 3 -9.17 -19.21 -21.16
CA ASP A 3 -9.03 -18.11 -22.13
C ASP A 3 -10.15 -17.05 -22.06
N GLU A 4 -11.31 -17.44 -21.54
CA GLU A 4 -12.46 -16.58 -21.26
C GLU A 4 -12.13 -15.41 -20.31
N ASP A 5 -11.31 -15.66 -19.29
CA ASP A 5 -10.88 -14.63 -18.29
C ASP A 5 -9.93 -13.60 -18.93
N ILE A 6 -9.08 -14.03 -19.87
CA ILE A 6 -8.16 -13.14 -20.60
C ILE A 6 -8.96 -12.22 -21.53
N TYR A 7 -9.93 -12.78 -22.25
CA TYR A 7 -10.78 -12.00 -23.16
C TYR A 7 -11.65 -10.98 -22.40
N GLU A 8 -12.23 -11.37 -21.27
CA GLU A 8 -13.05 -10.46 -20.45
C GLU A 8 -12.21 -9.30 -19.89
N LYS A 9 -11.01 -9.59 -19.38
CA LYS A 9 -10.04 -8.58 -18.93
C LYS A 9 -9.64 -7.63 -20.05
N ALA A 10 -9.32 -8.16 -21.24
CA ALA A 10 -8.98 -7.35 -22.40
C ALA A 10 -10.15 -6.45 -22.84
N ASN A 11 -11.37 -7.00 -22.90
CA ASN A 11 -12.58 -6.25 -23.27
C ASN A 11 -12.89 -5.13 -22.27
N LYS A 12 -12.71 -5.38 -20.97
CA LYS A 12 -12.86 -4.37 -19.90
C LYS A 12 -11.85 -3.23 -20.07
N LYS A 13 -10.57 -3.53 -20.34
CA LYS A 13 -9.54 -2.51 -20.63
C LYS A 13 -9.89 -1.68 -21.86
N VAL A 14 -10.37 -2.30 -22.95
CA VAL A 14 -10.78 -1.57 -24.18
C VAL A 14 -11.98 -0.66 -23.94
N LYS A 15 -13.01 -1.14 -23.23
CA LYS A 15 -14.18 -0.33 -22.89
C LYS A 15 -13.80 0.87 -22.01
N ALA A 16 -12.93 0.67 -21.03
CA ALA A 16 -12.46 1.76 -20.16
C ALA A 16 -11.71 2.84 -20.96
N LYS A 17 -10.80 2.43 -21.87
CA LYS A 17 -10.12 3.36 -22.80
C LYS A 17 -11.10 4.16 -23.66
N LYS A 18 -12.09 3.50 -24.27
CA LYS A 18 -13.14 4.19 -25.05
C LYS A 18 -13.91 5.18 -24.19
N GLY A 19 -14.31 4.79 -22.98
CA GLY A 19 -14.99 5.66 -22.03
C GLY A 19 -14.19 6.92 -21.71
N PHE A 20 -12.89 6.77 -21.45
CA PHE A 20 -11.99 7.90 -21.21
C PHE A 20 -11.94 8.88 -22.38
N PHE A 21 -11.86 8.41 -23.63
CA PHE A 21 -11.84 9.31 -24.80
C PHE A 21 -13.10 10.17 -24.90
N TYR A 22 -14.27 9.65 -24.54
CA TYR A 22 -15.50 10.46 -24.48
C TYR A 22 -15.40 11.56 -23.41
N HIS A 23 -14.87 11.25 -22.23
CA HIS A 23 -14.69 12.23 -21.16
C HIS A 23 -13.63 13.28 -21.52
N LEU A 24 -12.53 12.86 -22.17
CA LEU A 24 -11.48 13.75 -22.67
C LEU A 24 -12.03 14.70 -23.74
N LEU A 25 -12.81 14.18 -24.69
CA LEU A 25 -13.42 15.00 -25.73
C LEU A 25 -14.41 16.00 -25.11
N ALA A 26 -15.28 15.55 -24.21
CA ALA A 26 -16.21 16.43 -23.50
C ALA A 26 -15.47 17.51 -22.71
N TYR A 27 -14.37 17.16 -22.03
CA TYR A 27 -13.53 18.10 -21.30
C TYR A 27 -12.94 19.17 -22.23
N VAL A 28 -12.28 18.77 -23.31
CA VAL A 28 -11.65 19.71 -24.26
C VAL A 28 -12.69 20.64 -24.89
N LEU A 29 -13.84 20.10 -25.31
CA LEU A 29 -14.93 20.90 -25.88
C LEU A 29 -15.51 21.88 -24.87
N THR A 30 -15.71 21.45 -23.62
CA THR A 30 -16.27 22.30 -22.55
C THR A 30 -15.32 23.44 -22.20
N ILE A 31 -14.03 23.14 -22.01
CA ILE A 31 -13.02 24.16 -21.70
C ILE A 31 -12.80 25.11 -22.88
N GLY A 32 -12.76 24.59 -24.11
CA GLY A 32 -12.68 25.41 -25.32
C GLY A 32 -13.89 26.32 -25.49
N MET A 33 -15.11 25.81 -25.28
CA MET A 33 -16.34 26.59 -25.32
C MET A 33 -16.32 27.70 -24.26
N LEU A 34 -15.97 27.37 -23.01
CA LEU A 34 -15.89 28.36 -21.93
C LEU A 34 -14.83 29.42 -22.20
N TYR A 35 -13.66 29.02 -22.72
CA TYR A 35 -12.61 29.96 -23.11
C TYR A 35 -13.09 30.95 -24.18
N VAL A 36 -13.78 30.46 -25.21
CA VAL A 36 -14.37 31.30 -26.26
C VAL A 36 -15.39 32.26 -25.66
N ILE A 37 -16.32 31.78 -24.83
CA ILE A 37 -17.33 32.63 -24.18
C ILE A 37 -16.67 33.74 -23.35
N MET A 38 -15.70 33.40 -22.50
CA MET A 38 -15.01 34.38 -21.65
C MET A 38 -14.25 35.43 -22.47
N GLN A 39 -13.73 35.05 -23.64
CA GLN A 39 -13.03 35.96 -24.53
C GLN A 39 -13.95 37.04 -25.13
N TYR A 40 -15.23 36.72 -25.38
CA TYR A 40 -16.18 37.65 -25.96
C TYR A 40 -17.04 38.39 -24.93
N GLU A 41 -17.41 37.74 -23.82
CA GLU A 41 -18.38 38.28 -22.86
C GLU A 41 -17.73 38.95 -21.64
N ASN A 42 -16.49 38.56 -21.27
CA ASN A 42 -15.87 38.98 -20.00
C ASN A 42 -14.44 39.50 -20.16
N ASN A 43 -14.18 40.23 -21.26
CA ASN A 43 -12.86 40.81 -21.59
C ASN A 43 -11.69 39.80 -21.57
N GLY A 44 -11.95 38.51 -21.78
CA GLY A 44 -10.92 37.48 -21.72
C GLY A 44 -10.48 37.08 -20.32
N GLU A 45 -11.32 37.27 -19.29
CA GLU A 45 -11.00 36.78 -17.95
C GLU A 45 -10.86 35.25 -17.93
N ILE A 46 -9.65 34.79 -17.65
CA ILE A 46 -9.30 33.36 -17.74
C ILE A 46 -9.58 32.59 -16.44
N LEU A 47 -9.75 33.29 -15.31
CA LEU A 47 -9.93 32.66 -14.00
C LEU A 47 -11.10 31.65 -13.95
N PRO A 48 -12.30 31.94 -14.49
CA PRO A 48 -13.39 30.97 -14.53
C PRO A 48 -13.05 29.71 -15.32
N VAL A 49 -12.35 29.87 -16.46
CA VAL A 49 -11.91 28.75 -17.31
C VAL A 49 -10.92 27.86 -16.55
N LEU A 50 -9.99 28.47 -15.80
CA LEU A 50 -9.04 27.74 -14.98
C LEU A 50 -9.71 26.98 -13.84
N ILE A 51 -10.65 27.60 -13.12
CA ILE A 51 -11.35 26.96 -12.00
C ILE A 51 -12.14 25.74 -12.50
N VAL A 52 -12.89 25.89 -13.59
CA VAL A 52 -13.66 24.77 -14.18
C VAL A 52 -12.72 23.70 -14.73
N GLY A 53 -11.67 24.12 -15.44
CA GLY A 53 -10.63 23.23 -15.98
C GLY A 53 -9.96 22.40 -14.91
N LEU A 54 -9.50 23.01 -13.81
CA LEU A 54 -8.88 22.29 -12.71
C LEU A 54 -9.87 21.36 -12.00
N SER A 55 -11.10 21.80 -11.75
CA SER A 55 -12.11 21.01 -11.06
C SER A 55 -12.49 19.76 -11.86
N TRP A 56 -12.75 19.89 -13.16
CA TRP A 56 -13.04 18.76 -14.04
C TRP A 56 -11.79 17.94 -14.39
N GLY A 57 -10.62 18.60 -14.44
CA GLY A 57 -9.34 17.97 -14.72
C GLY A 57 -8.98 16.88 -13.71
N ILE A 58 -9.36 17.06 -12.43
CA ILE A 58 -9.21 16.02 -11.40
C ILE A 58 -10.05 14.78 -11.74
N GLY A 59 -11.31 14.98 -12.14
CA GLY A 59 -12.19 13.87 -12.57
C GLY A 59 -11.67 13.17 -13.82
N LEU A 60 -11.17 13.94 -14.79
CA LEU A 60 -10.53 13.40 -15.99
C LEU A 60 -9.29 12.56 -15.66
N ALA A 61 -8.46 13.01 -14.71
CA ALA A 61 -7.32 12.26 -14.23
C ALA A 61 -7.74 10.94 -13.57
N ALA A 62 -8.80 10.93 -12.75
CA ALA A 62 -9.33 9.68 -12.17
C ALA A 62 -9.83 8.70 -13.25
N HIS A 63 -10.50 9.19 -14.29
CA HIS A 63 -10.89 8.36 -15.44
C HIS A 63 -9.68 7.83 -16.23
N TYR A 64 -8.62 8.64 -16.36
CA TYR A 64 -7.36 8.21 -16.98
C TYR A 64 -6.74 7.04 -16.23
N LEU A 65 -6.62 7.15 -14.90
CA LEU A 65 -6.11 6.08 -14.04
C LEU A 65 -6.94 4.80 -14.17
N THR A 66 -8.26 4.94 -14.25
CA THR A 66 -9.17 3.79 -14.42
C THR A 66 -9.02 3.13 -15.79
N ALA A 67 -8.77 3.91 -16.85
CA ALA A 67 -8.71 3.44 -18.23
C ALA A 67 -7.35 2.86 -18.64
N PHE A 68 -6.27 3.46 -18.14
CA PHE A 68 -4.90 3.09 -18.49
C PHE A 68 -4.18 2.34 -17.37
N GLY A 69 -4.80 2.23 -16.20
CA GLY A 69 -4.21 1.63 -15.01
C GLY A 69 -3.19 2.56 -14.36
N THR A 70 -2.76 2.14 -13.18
CA THR A 70 -1.64 2.72 -12.43
C THR A 70 -0.29 2.25 -12.97
N GLU A 71 -0.27 1.32 -13.93
CA GLU A 71 0.93 0.82 -14.64
C GLU A 71 1.74 2.00 -15.26
N ASN A 72 1.07 3.02 -15.80
CA ASN A 72 1.74 4.21 -16.36
C ASN A 72 2.06 5.29 -15.31
N LEU A 73 1.61 5.11 -14.07
CA LEU A 73 1.81 6.04 -12.96
C LEU A 73 3.15 5.81 -12.25
N GLU A 74 3.84 4.71 -12.56
CA GLU A 74 5.24 4.47 -12.18
C GLU A 74 6.17 5.60 -12.64
N ILE A 75 5.87 6.23 -13.79
CA ILE A 75 6.60 7.41 -14.31
C ILE A 75 6.44 8.63 -13.38
N PHE A 76 5.34 8.69 -12.64
CA PHE A 76 5.04 9.74 -11.66
C PHE A 76 5.39 9.31 -10.22
N GLY A 77 6.06 8.17 -10.02
CA GLY A 77 6.51 7.70 -8.71
C GLY A 77 5.41 7.10 -7.83
N ILE A 78 4.21 6.88 -8.36
CA ILE A 78 3.10 6.24 -7.65
C ILE A 78 2.98 4.83 -8.21
N SER A 79 3.72 3.87 -7.65
CA SER A 79 3.67 2.49 -8.13
C SER A 79 2.38 1.82 -7.66
N ALA A 80 1.70 1.14 -8.59
CA ALA A 80 0.52 0.32 -8.31
C ALA A 80 0.81 -0.78 -7.28
N ASN A 81 2.04 -1.28 -7.31
CA ASN A 81 2.53 -2.36 -6.47
C ASN A 81 3.05 -1.89 -5.11
N TRP A 82 3.12 -0.59 -4.83
CA TRP A 82 3.65 -0.09 -3.55
C TRP A 82 2.85 -0.65 -2.37
N GLU A 83 1.53 -0.73 -2.49
CA GLU A 83 0.67 -1.26 -1.44
C GLU A 83 0.93 -2.74 -1.18
N GLU A 84 1.12 -3.53 -2.25
CA GLU A 84 1.37 -4.97 -2.16
C GLU A 84 2.79 -5.27 -1.64
N GLU A 85 3.79 -4.49 -2.08
CA GLU A 85 5.17 -4.54 -1.58
C GLU A 85 5.27 -4.16 -0.09
N GLU A 86 4.55 -3.13 0.35
CA GLU A 86 4.57 -2.70 1.74
C GLU A 86 3.84 -3.70 2.65
N LEU A 87 2.74 -4.30 2.16
CA LEU A 87 2.06 -5.42 2.81
C LEU A 87 3.00 -6.63 2.99
N GLU A 88 3.75 -6.99 1.95
CA GLU A 88 4.69 -8.10 2.01
C GLU A 88 5.82 -7.83 3.02
N LYS A 89 6.39 -6.62 3.01
CA LYS A 89 7.39 -6.19 4.01
C LYS A 89 6.86 -6.26 5.43
N GLU A 90 5.63 -5.82 5.67
CA GLU A 90 5.06 -5.81 7.02
C GLU A 90 4.74 -7.22 7.51
N LEU A 91 4.27 -8.11 6.62
CA LEU A 91 4.10 -9.53 6.91
C LEU A 91 5.44 -10.21 7.26
N GLU A 92 6.52 -9.90 6.54
CA GLU A 92 7.85 -10.45 6.83
C GLU A 92 8.36 -10.02 8.20
N LYS A 93 8.22 -8.72 8.55
CA LYS A 93 8.59 -8.22 9.89
C LYS A 93 7.82 -8.93 10.99
N LEU A 94 6.51 -9.16 10.80
CA LEU A 94 5.69 -9.85 11.79
C LEU A 94 6.09 -11.32 11.96
N ARG A 95 6.45 -12.01 10.86
CA ARG A 95 6.98 -13.39 10.92
C ARG A 95 8.30 -13.42 11.70
N ARG A 96 9.26 -12.58 11.33
CA ARG A 96 10.56 -12.49 12.01
C ARG A 96 10.41 -12.20 13.50
N LYS A 97 9.51 -11.29 13.87
CA LYS A 97 9.22 -10.97 15.28
C LYS A 97 8.63 -12.15 16.05
N ARG A 98 7.82 -12.98 15.40
CA ARG A 98 7.27 -14.20 16.02
C ARG A 98 8.35 -15.24 16.25
N GLU A 99 9.18 -15.51 15.24
CA GLU A 99 10.31 -16.44 15.33
C GLU A 99 11.27 -16.04 16.45
N LEU A 100 11.66 -14.76 16.51
CA LEU A 100 12.55 -14.24 17.56
C LEU A 100 11.95 -14.41 18.97
N LYS A 101 10.62 -14.27 19.10
CA LYS A 101 9.92 -14.43 20.38
C LYS A 101 9.85 -15.90 20.81
N GLU A 102 9.69 -16.81 19.86
CA GLU A 102 9.71 -18.25 20.12
C GLU A 102 11.12 -18.71 20.52
N GLU A 103 12.16 -18.21 19.85
CA GLU A 103 13.56 -18.47 20.19
C GLU A 103 13.91 -17.97 21.60
N ILE A 104 13.56 -16.72 21.93
CA ILE A 104 13.75 -16.17 23.29
C ILE A 104 12.97 -16.97 24.34
N ARG A 105 11.76 -17.44 24.02
CA ARG A 105 10.97 -18.27 24.94
C ARG A 105 11.65 -19.63 25.16
N ALA A 106 12.11 -20.28 24.10
CA ALA A 106 12.81 -21.56 24.18
C ALA A 106 14.12 -21.43 24.96
N GLU A 107 14.89 -20.36 24.73
CA GLU A 107 16.11 -20.06 25.49
C GLU A 107 15.81 -19.84 26.98
N LYS A 108 14.77 -19.07 27.31
CA LYS A 108 14.35 -18.88 28.71
C LYS A 108 13.93 -20.18 29.39
N GLU A 109 13.17 -21.02 28.69
CA GLU A 109 12.72 -22.31 29.22
C GLU A 109 13.89 -23.27 29.45
N LEU A 110 14.88 -23.27 28.55
CA LEU A 110 16.14 -24.00 28.71
C LEU A 110 17.03 -23.46 29.84
N LEU A 111 16.97 -22.16 30.14
CA LEU A 111 17.75 -21.55 31.23
C LEU A 111 17.07 -21.70 32.61
N GLU A 112 15.74 -21.73 32.66
CA GLU A 112 14.98 -21.90 33.92
C GLU A 112 15.01 -23.34 34.47
N GLU A 113 15.08 -24.37 33.62
CA GLU A 113 15.22 -25.78 34.03
C GLU A 113 16.50 -26.11 34.85
N PRO A 114 17.72 -25.75 34.40
CA PRO A 114 18.96 -26.09 35.11
C PRO A 114 19.13 -25.31 36.42
N GLU A 115 18.65 -24.06 36.50
CA GLU A 115 18.71 -23.28 37.73
C GLU A 115 17.78 -23.86 38.81
N GLY A 116 16.57 -24.31 38.44
CA GLY A 116 15.62 -24.92 39.37
C GLY A 116 16.06 -26.28 39.95
N LEU A 117 16.83 -27.05 39.19
CA LEU A 117 17.41 -28.33 39.63
C LEU A 117 18.67 -28.12 40.48
N ALA A 118 19.59 -27.25 40.06
CA ALA A 118 20.81 -26.94 40.81
C ALA A 118 20.50 -26.31 42.18
N LEU A 119 19.48 -25.44 42.27
CA LEU A 119 19.07 -24.82 43.53
C LEU A 119 18.49 -25.85 44.51
N LYS A 120 17.76 -26.86 44.02
CA LYS A 120 17.21 -27.94 44.86
C LYS A 120 18.30 -28.85 45.42
N ASP A 121 19.36 -29.09 44.66
CA ASP A 121 20.49 -29.90 45.12
C ASP A 121 21.42 -29.15 46.07
N ILE A 122 21.64 -27.85 45.86
CA ILE A 122 22.40 -26.98 46.78
C ILE A 122 21.67 -26.84 48.12
N VAL A 123 20.35 -26.65 48.11
CA VAL A 123 19.55 -26.51 49.35
C VAL A 123 19.42 -27.84 50.11
N LYS A 124 19.49 -28.99 49.42
CA LYS A 124 19.42 -30.30 50.06
C LYS A 124 20.71 -30.77 50.72
N LYS A 125 21.85 -30.17 50.42
CA LYS A 125 23.11 -30.54 51.07
C LYS A 125 23.11 -29.97 52.49
N PRO A 126 22.94 -30.79 53.56
CA PRO A 126 23.03 -30.28 54.91
C PRO A 126 24.47 -29.79 55.11
N LEU A 127 24.62 -28.60 55.67
CA LEU A 127 25.90 -28.12 56.18
C LEU A 127 26.36 -29.10 57.28
N GLU A 128 27.23 -30.06 56.94
CA GLU A 128 28.11 -30.68 57.92
C GLU A 128 29.01 -29.57 58.45
N ARG A 129 28.55 -28.93 59.53
CA ARG A 129 29.42 -28.21 60.44
C ARG A 129 30.24 -29.27 61.15
N ASP A 130 31.47 -29.44 60.71
CA ASP A 130 32.50 -30.01 61.56
C ASP A 130 32.74 -29.05 62.72
N ASP A 131 32.16 -29.38 63.87
CA ASP A 131 32.56 -28.85 65.16
C ASP A 131 33.91 -29.50 65.54
N TYR A 132 35.00 -28.74 65.46
CA TYR A 132 36.29 -29.10 66.02
C TYR A 132 36.42 -28.51 67.44
N VAL A 133 36.74 -29.42 68.37
CA VAL A 133 37.03 -29.24 69.81
C VAL A 133 38.17 -28.26 70.07
#